data_AF-A0A0L0G3L0-F1
#
_entry.id   AF-A0A0L0G3L0-F1
#
_cell.length_a   1.000
_cell.length_b   1.000
_cell.length_c   1.000
_cell.angle_alpha   90.00
_cell.angle_beta   90.00
_cell.angle_gamma   90.00
#
_symmetry.space_group_name_H-M   'P 1'
#
loop_
_entity.id
_entity.type
_entity.pdbx_description
1 polymer ?
#
loop_
_entity_poly.entity_id
_entity_poly.type
_entity_poly.pdbx_seq_one_letter_code
_entity_poly.pdbx_strand_id
1 'polypeptide(L)'
;MMFRYSTLVAVALFSTLATAQPEAGGGPEGGEGMGLGDMEGDSTSSVSSTECTITDGETCSQDGSSNEFYGTLTYDEDTGLYNGTVIFNQCPNSNPNGREDDGVDYIISASSDCQEMTFPVDGYNTTGPWAAPLRNRLGISLHGVNIYGPMEAGFVEGFVCNGTCDGGVDVPACDATLEYQCGAENVDYAYLLDPCNGHALPYHYHADLSCEYDQNALGHSALIGYALDGRGIYGLNEDNVDGEAVQPTDLDFCGGHYGAIEEGGPEVYHYHTQTTAPYVLGCFGPVESVEECRELYPDNCGTDYLILETEAGSTCYDTDCPCFFADGTNSDYTAETCPV
;
A
#
# COMPACT_ATOMS: atom_id res chain seq x y z
N MET A 1 46.41 42.53 42.24
CA MET A 1 47.01 41.18 42.14
C MET A 1 46.20 40.41 41.09
N MET A 2 46.66 40.43 39.84
CA MET A 2 47.32 39.31 39.13
C MET A 2 46.29 38.23 38.72
N PHE A 3 45.69 38.31 37.52
CA PHE A 3 46.11 37.68 36.24
C PHE A 3 46.57 36.22 36.37
N ARG A 4 45.85 35.23 35.82
CA ARG A 4 45.97 34.74 34.42
C ARG A 4 45.06 33.53 34.12
N TYR A 5 44.59 33.51 32.88
CA TYR A 5 43.98 32.44 32.11
C TYR A 5 44.82 31.14 32.04
N SER A 6 44.14 30.00 31.89
CA SER A 6 44.58 28.97 30.94
C SER A 6 43.42 28.11 30.44
N THR A 7 43.35 28.05 29.12
CA THR A 7 42.45 27.31 28.23
C THR A 7 42.80 25.83 28.23
N LEU A 8 41.80 24.94 28.22
CA LEU A 8 41.90 23.71 27.44
C LEU A 8 40.51 23.22 27.04
N VAL A 9 40.34 23.16 25.73
CA VAL A 9 39.19 22.66 24.97
C VAL A 9 39.24 21.13 24.99
N ALA A 10 38.13 20.49 25.27
CA ALA A 10 37.88 19.09 24.91
C ALA A 10 36.45 18.99 24.41
N VAL A 11 36.33 18.99 23.08
CA VAL A 11 35.12 18.65 22.34
C VAL A 11 34.98 17.13 22.40
N ALA A 12 33.85 16.64 22.91
CA ALA A 12 33.45 15.25 22.76
C ALA A 12 32.11 15.24 22.02
N LEU A 13 32.20 15.01 20.70
CA LEU A 13 31.09 14.55 19.88
C LEU A 13 30.71 13.13 20.34
N PHE A 14 29.44 12.91 20.62
CA PHE A 14 28.84 11.59 20.55
C PHE A 14 27.75 11.64 19.49
N SER A 15 28.14 11.20 18.29
CA SER A 15 27.28 10.93 17.16
C SER A 15 26.56 9.61 17.41
N THR A 16 25.24 9.64 17.21
CA THR A 16 24.36 8.49 17.03
C THR A 16 24.84 7.65 15.84
N LEU A 17 24.92 6.34 16.03
CA LEU A 17 25.06 5.35 14.96
C LEU A 17 23.73 4.61 14.87
N ALA A 18 22.89 5.06 13.96
CA ALA A 18 21.83 4.25 13.39
C ALA A 18 22.49 3.13 12.57
N THR A 19 22.05 1.90 12.77
CA THR A 19 22.49 0.74 12.01
C THR A 19 21.83 0.76 10.63
N ALA A 20 22.66 0.76 9.60
CA ALA A 20 22.31 0.74 8.20
C ALA A 20 21.64 -0.59 7.78
N GLN A 21 20.62 -0.50 6.93
CA GLN A 21 20.20 -1.57 6.02
C GLN A 21 21.32 -1.84 4.99
N PRO A 22 21.51 -3.09 4.52
CA PRO A 22 22.59 -3.40 3.59
C PRO A 22 22.27 -2.94 2.16
N GLU A 23 23.31 -2.45 1.49
CA GLU A 23 23.33 -1.97 0.10
C GLU A 23 22.93 -3.08 -0.90
N ALA A 24 21.92 -2.81 -1.75
CA ALA A 24 21.67 -3.58 -2.97
C ALA A 24 22.43 -2.92 -4.13
N GLY A 25 23.56 -3.51 -4.52
CA GLY A 25 24.40 -3.02 -5.61
C GLY A 25 24.38 -3.94 -6.83
N GLY A 26 23.92 -3.41 -7.96
CA GLY A 26 24.46 -3.67 -9.30
C GLY A 26 23.85 -4.80 -10.13
N GLY A 27 23.11 -4.45 -11.18
CA GLY A 27 23.04 -5.26 -12.41
C GLY A 27 24.20 -4.95 -13.37
N PRO A 28 24.27 -5.53 -14.59
CA PRO A 28 23.42 -6.59 -15.15
C PRO A 28 24.22 -7.77 -15.76
N GLU A 29 23.56 -8.91 -16.02
CA GLU A 29 23.74 -9.75 -17.24
C GLU A 29 22.88 -11.04 -17.19
N GLY A 30 21.96 -11.18 -18.15
CA GLY A 30 21.66 -12.42 -18.88
C GLY A 30 21.11 -13.66 -18.13
N GLY A 31 19.78 -13.80 -18.16
CA GLY A 31 19.01 -15.01 -18.45
C GLY A 31 19.38 -16.34 -17.77
N GLU A 32 18.51 -16.81 -16.87
CA GLU A 32 17.97 -18.18 -16.80
C GLU A 32 16.98 -18.27 -15.62
N GLY A 33 15.68 -18.44 -15.93
CA GLY A 33 14.61 -18.98 -15.08
C GLY A 33 14.56 -18.60 -13.58
N MET A 34 13.78 -17.57 -13.26
CA MET A 34 13.20 -17.34 -11.93
C MET A 34 11.69 -17.58 -12.15
N GLY A 35 11.07 -18.73 -11.88
CA GLY A 35 11.16 -19.50 -10.65
C GLY A 35 10.45 -18.69 -9.59
N LEU A 36 9.18 -19.01 -9.28
CA LEU A 36 8.39 -18.47 -8.16
C LEU A 36 9.29 -18.41 -6.92
N GLY A 37 9.94 -17.27 -6.73
CA GLY A 37 10.98 -17.07 -5.74
C GLY A 37 10.29 -16.47 -4.54
N ASP A 38 10.26 -17.24 -3.47
CA ASP A 38 9.86 -16.86 -2.11
C ASP A 38 9.76 -15.35 -1.90
N MET A 39 8.52 -14.85 -1.93
CA MET A 39 8.11 -13.64 -1.25
C MET A 39 8.08 -13.89 0.26
N GLU A 40 9.14 -14.46 0.84
CA GLU A 40 9.37 -14.41 2.30
C GLU A 40 9.92 -13.02 2.63
N GLY A 41 9.08 -12.00 2.42
CA GLY A 41 9.26 -10.71 3.07
C GLY A 41 8.91 -10.91 4.53
N ASP A 42 9.93 -11.10 5.37
CA ASP A 42 9.86 -11.03 6.84
C ASP A 42 8.95 -9.84 7.22
N SER A 43 7.67 -10.11 7.50
CA SER A 43 6.71 -9.06 7.78
C SER A 43 6.98 -8.61 9.20
N THR A 44 7.93 -7.69 9.37
CA THR A 44 8.25 -7.07 10.66
C THR A 44 7.05 -6.38 11.32
N SER A 45 5.94 -6.27 10.58
CA SER A 45 4.66 -5.77 11.06
C SER A 45 3.84 -6.75 11.90
N SER A 46 4.10 -8.06 11.83
CA SER A 46 3.39 -9.08 12.60
C SER A 46 4.33 -10.22 13.03
N VAL A 47 3.86 -11.06 13.94
CA VAL A 47 4.59 -12.26 14.39
C VAL A 47 3.71 -13.49 14.21
N SER A 48 4.32 -14.67 14.00
CA SER A 48 3.56 -15.92 13.94
C SER A 48 2.77 -16.17 15.23
N SER A 49 1.57 -16.70 15.09
CA SER A 49 0.65 -17.03 16.18
C SER A 49 0.13 -18.45 16.06
N THR A 50 -0.37 -19.01 17.16
CA THR A 50 -1.02 -20.34 17.19
C THR A 50 -2.48 -20.27 17.59
N GLU A 51 -3.05 -19.07 17.63
CA GLU A 51 -4.42 -18.83 18.11
C GLU A 51 -5.48 -19.06 17.02
N CYS A 52 -5.09 -19.12 15.75
CA CYS A 52 -5.98 -19.51 14.67
C CYS A 52 -6.33 -21.00 14.75
N THR A 53 -7.55 -21.34 14.34
CA THR A 53 -8.05 -22.71 14.33
C THR A 53 -7.55 -23.51 13.13
N ILE A 54 -7.42 -22.86 11.98
CA ILE A 54 -6.76 -23.43 10.80
C ILE A 54 -5.26 -23.57 11.06
N THR A 55 -4.66 -24.64 10.55
CA THR A 55 -3.20 -24.87 10.66
C THR A 55 -2.46 -24.11 9.58
N ASP A 56 -1.29 -23.55 9.89
CA ASP A 56 -0.46 -22.86 8.90
C ASP A 56 -0.13 -23.78 7.71
N GLY A 57 -0.19 -23.23 6.49
CA GLY A 57 0.04 -23.92 5.23
C GLY A 57 -1.19 -24.67 4.67
N GLU A 58 -2.33 -24.66 5.35
CA GLU A 58 -3.57 -25.22 4.79
C GLU A 58 -4.14 -24.31 3.70
N THR A 59 -4.73 -24.90 2.66
CA THR A 59 -5.33 -24.12 1.57
C THR A 59 -6.58 -23.39 2.06
N CYS A 60 -6.61 -22.07 1.88
CA CYS A 60 -7.76 -21.25 2.19
C CYS A 60 -8.93 -21.54 1.25
N SER A 61 -10.15 -21.52 1.79
CA SER A 61 -11.38 -21.50 1.00
C SER A 61 -11.54 -20.15 0.30
N GLN A 62 -11.85 -20.18 -1.00
CA GLN A 62 -12.10 -18.95 -1.77
C GLN A 62 -13.38 -18.22 -1.35
N ASP A 63 -14.34 -18.90 -0.72
CA ASP A 63 -15.61 -18.32 -0.28
C ASP A 63 -15.52 -17.56 1.05
N GLY A 64 -14.31 -17.40 1.60
CA GLY A 64 -14.08 -16.75 2.89
C GLY A 64 -14.39 -17.62 4.10
N SER A 65 -14.90 -18.85 3.93
CA SER A 65 -15.26 -19.71 5.06
C SER A 65 -14.08 -20.15 5.93
N SER A 66 -12.86 -19.99 5.44
CA SER A 66 -11.63 -20.25 6.19
C SER A 66 -10.96 -18.98 6.70
N ASN A 67 -11.54 -17.78 6.50
CA ASN A 67 -10.99 -16.54 7.04
C ASN A 67 -11.16 -16.50 8.56
N GLU A 68 -10.09 -16.13 9.25
CA GLU A 68 -10.09 -15.92 10.69
C GLU A 68 -9.51 -14.54 10.99
N PHE A 69 -10.26 -13.76 11.76
CA PHE A 69 -9.86 -12.47 12.30
C PHE A 69 -10.40 -12.34 13.72
N TYR A 70 -9.52 -12.10 14.68
CA TYR A 70 -9.82 -12.02 16.10
C TYR A 70 -9.18 -10.79 16.72
N GLY A 71 -9.70 -10.39 17.88
CA GLY A 71 -9.19 -9.27 18.65
C GLY A 71 -10.11 -8.07 18.60
N THR A 72 -9.69 -6.99 19.24
CA THR A 72 -10.42 -5.73 19.26
C THR A 72 -9.42 -4.60 19.38
N LEU A 73 -9.54 -3.61 18.49
CA LEU A 73 -8.80 -2.37 18.59
C LEU A 73 -9.65 -1.34 19.32
N THR A 74 -9.03 -0.59 20.22
CA THR A 74 -9.64 0.55 20.91
C THR A 74 -9.32 1.81 20.13
N TYR A 75 -10.34 2.62 19.85
CA TYR A 75 -10.18 3.90 19.17
C TYR A 75 -9.97 5.02 20.20
N ASP A 76 -8.95 5.84 19.97
CA ASP A 76 -8.67 7.06 20.73
C ASP A 76 -9.21 8.28 19.96
N GLU A 77 -10.30 8.88 20.45
CA GLU A 77 -10.99 10.00 19.78
C GLU A 77 -10.16 11.28 19.71
N ASP A 78 -9.18 11.47 20.60
CA ASP A 78 -8.34 12.68 20.64
C ASP A 78 -7.24 12.62 19.57
N THR A 79 -6.77 11.42 19.24
CA THR A 79 -5.63 11.20 18.32
C THR A 79 -6.04 10.58 16.98
N GLY A 80 -7.20 9.93 16.91
CA GLY A 80 -7.65 9.14 15.76
C GLY A 80 -6.97 7.78 15.63
N LEU A 81 -6.31 7.29 16.69
CA LEU A 81 -5.51 6.06 16.63
C LEU A 81 -6.27 4.85 17.17
N TYR A 82 -6.19 3.75 16.43
CA TYR A 82 -6.58 2.42 16.84
C TYR A 82 -5.42 1.71 17.53
N ASN A 83 -5.66 1.25 18.75
CA ASN A 83 -4.67 0.60 19.60
C ASN A 83 -5.16 -0.77 20.06
N GLY A 84 -4.33 -1.78 19.93
CA GLY A 84 -4.68 -3.12 20.38
C GLY A 84 -3.93 -4.20 19.64
N THR A 85 -4.39 -5.43 19.78
CA THR A 85 -3.77 -6.58 19.13
C THR A 85 -4.85 -7.42 18.48
N VAL A 86 -4.57 -7.86 17.26
CA VAL A 86 -5.43 -8.70 16.44
C VAL A 86 -4.69 -9.93 16.01
N ILE A 87 -5.43 -11.00 15.73
CA ILE A 87 -4.93 -12.25 15.20
C ILE A 87 -5.67 -12.52 13.89
N PHE A 88 -4.95 -12.94 12.86
CA PHE A 88 -5.54 -13.24 11.54
C PHE A 88 -4.76 -14.32 10.82
N ASN A 89 -5.37 -14.98 9.84
CA ASN A 89 -4.76 -16.12 9.15
C ASN A 89 -4.44 -15.88 7.67
N GLN A 90 -4.54 -14.64 7.19
CA GLN A 90 -4.28 -14.21 5.81
C GLN A 90 -5.16 -14.86 4.73
N CYS A 91 -6.15 -15.67 5.10
CA CYS A 91 -7.10 -16.18 4.12
C CYS A 91 -7.99 -15.03 3.60
N PRO A 92 -8.36 -15.04 2.30
CA PRO A 92 -9.33 -14.10 1.75
C PRO A 92 -10.66 -14.23 2.50
N ASN A 93 -11.39 -13.13 2.63
CA ASN A 93 -12.66 -13.07 3.35
C ASN A 93 -13.89 -13.21 2.43
N SER A 94 -13.71 -13.16 1.12
CA SER A 94 -14.80 -13.33 0.17
C SER A 94 -14.31 -13.83 -1.19
N ASN A 95 -15.24 -14.36 -1.98
CA ASN A 95 -14.99 -14.75 -3.36
C ASN A 95 -15.29 -13.56 -4.31
N PRO A 96 -14.31 -13.08 -5.09
CA PRO A 96 -14.51 -12.10 -6.16
C PRO A 96 -15.16 -12.70 -7.39
N ASN A 97 -15.07 -14.03 -7.62
CA ASN A 97 -15.60 -14.67 -8.82
C ASN A 97 -17.12 -14.52 -8.94
N GLY A 98 -17.57 -14.01 -10.09
CA GLY A 98 -18.97 -13.76 -10.39
C GLY A 98 -19.57 -12.52 -9.72
N ARG A 99 -18.74 -11.67 -9.09
CA ARG A 99 -19.14 -10.30 -8.72
C ARG A 99 -19.38 -9.44 -9.96
N GLU A 100 -18.59 -9.68 -11.00
CA GLU A 100 -18.80 -9.16 -12.34
C GLU A 100 -19.12 -10.31 -13.31
N ASP A 101 -19.91 -10.01 -14.36
CA ASP A 101 -20.23 -10.95 -15.44
C ASP A 101 -19.20 -10.78 -16.57
N ASP A 102 -17.91 -10.94 -16.21
CA ASP A 102 -16.75 -10.81 -17.10
C ASP A 102 -16.29 -12.16 -17.69
N GLY A 103 -16.73 -13.27 -17.09
CA GLY A 103 -16.36 -14.63 -17.50
C GLY A 103 -14.95 -15.05 -17.08
N VAL A 104 -14.32 -14.33 -16.15
CA VAL A 104 -12.98 -14.61 -15.62
C VAL A 104 -13.09 -15.41 -14.33
N ASP A 105 -12.16 -16.36 -14.14
CA ASP A 105 -11.98 -17.10 -12.88
C ASP A 105 -10.64 -16.65 -12.27
N TYR A 106 -10.72 -15.70 -11.34
CA TYR A 106 -9.57 -15.06 -10.70
C TYR A 106 -8.82 -16.06 -9.82
N ILE A 107 -7.48 -16.04 -9.91
CA ILE A 107 -6.64 -16.96 -9.14
C ILE A 107 -6.46 -16.43 -7.72
N ILE A 108 -7.22 -17.02 -6.80
CA ILE A 108 -7.06 -16.80 -5.37
C ILE A 108 -6.54 -18.09 -4.75
N SER A 109 -5.23 -18.27 -4.81
CA SER A 109 -4.56 -19.33 -4.08
C SER A 109 -3.96 -18.74 -2.81
N ALA A 110 -4.57 -18.99 -1.66
CA ALA A 110 -3.99 -18.57 -0.38
C ALA A 110 -3.74 -19.81 0.47
N SER A 111 -2.62 -19.81 1.18
CA SER A 111 -2.38 -20.75 2.27
C SER A 111 -2.48 -19.97 3.58
N SER A 112 -3.15 -20.53 4.58
CA SER A 112 -3.29 -19.86 5.86
C SER A 112 -1.92 -19.69 6.52
N ASP A 113 -1.71 -18.53 7.11
CA ASP A 113 -0.54 -18.24 7.95
C ASP A 113 -1.02 -17.38 9.11
N CYS A 114 -1.08 -17.99 10.29
CA CYS A 114 -1.61 -17.36 11.49
C CYS A 114 -0.63 -16.35 12.07
N GLN A 115 -1.08 -15.11 12.18
CA GLN A 115 -0.28 -13.98 12.60
C GLN A 115 -0.97 -13.19 13.71
N GLU A 116 -0.16 -12.59 14.58
CA GLU A 116 -0.55 -11.61 15.58
C GLU A 116 0.07 -10.25 15.21
N MET A 117 -0.74 -9.20 15.28
CA MET A 117 -0.30 -7.82 15.00
C MET A 117 -0.80 -6.86 16.06
N THR A 118 0.12 -6.04 16.58
CA THR A 118 -0.19 -4.97 17.51
C THR A 118 -0.18 -3.63 16.78
N PHE A 119 -1.23 -2.83 16.96
CA PHE A 119 -1.35 -1.48 16.41
C PHE A 119 -1.17 -0.41 17.50
N PRO A 120 -0.52 0.73 17.18
CA PRO A 120 0.37 0.91 16.02
C PRO A 120 1.55 -0.08 16.07
N VAL A 121 2.02 -0.50 14.89
CA VAL A 121 3.15 -1.42 14.77
C VAL A 121 4.44 -0.75 15.25
N ASP A 122 5.34 -1.54 15.85
CA ASP A 122 6.66 -1.06 16.26
C ASP A 122 7.42 -0.43 15.09
N GLY A 123 7.87 0.81 15.27
CA GLY A 123 8.46 1.64 14.20
C GLY A 123 7.53 2.76 13.72
N TYR A 124 6.21 2.60 13.87
CA TYR A 124 5.18 3.59 13.53
C TYR A 124 4.38 4.06 14.75
N ASN A 125 4.84 3.75 15.96
CA ASN A 125 4.18 4.07 17.24
C ASN A 125 4.67 5.39 17.88
N THR A 126 5.35 6.24 17.11
CA THR A 126 5.80 7.57 17.53
C THR A 126 5.07 8.68 16.77
N THR A 127 5.62 9.88 16.67
CA THR A 127 5.11 10.91 15.75
C THR A 127 5.79 10.74 14.39
N GLY A 128 4.99 10.60 13.33
CA GLY A 128 5.45 10.53 11.94
C GLY A 128 5.82 11.90 11.35
N PRO A 129 5.94 12.00 10.02
CA PRO A 129 5.60 10.98 9.02
C PRO A 129 6.63 9.85 8.90
N TRP A 130 6.25 8.75 8.23
CA TRP A 130 7.14 7.61 7.94
C TRP A 130 6.96 7.07 6.53
N ALA A 131 8.06 6.54 5.97
CA ALA A 131 8.00 5.70 4.79
C ALA A 131 7.17 4.44 5.07
N ALA A 132 6.23 4.17 4.16
CA ALA A 132 5.46 2.95 4.14
C ALA A 132 6.07 1.96 3.11
N PRO A 133 5.91 0.64 3.30
CA PRO A 133 6.46 -0.34 2.37
C PRO A 133 5.89 -0.25 0.95
N LEU A 134 6.75 -0.26 -0.07
CA LEU A 134 6.33 -0.11 -1.47
C LEU A 134 5.58 -1.33 -2.04
N ARG A 135 6.01 -2.54 -1.66
CA ARG A 135 5.48 -3.85 -2.14
C ARG A 135 5.22 -4.82 -0.98
N ASN A 136 4.85 -4.29 0.17
CA ASN A 136 4.56 -5.07 1.36
C ASN A 136 3.39 -4.43 2.11
N ARG A 137 2.99 -5.03 3.22
CA ARG A 137 1.84 -4.63 4.02
C ARG A 137 1.92 -3.17 4.48
N LEU A 138 0.92 -2.39 4.10
CA LEU A 138 0.59 -1.05 4.63
C LEU A 138 -0.44 -1.11 5.76
N GLY A 139 -1.21 -2.20 5.81
CA GLY A 139 -2.29 -2.38 6.76
C GLY A 139 -2.99 -3.72 6.57
N ILE A 140 -4.10 -3.89 7.28
CA ILE A 140 -5.01 -5.03 7.10
C ILE A 140 -6.45 -4.54 7.03
N SER A 141 -7.30 -5.24 6.28
CA SER A 141 -8.73 -4.97 6.26
C SER A 141 -9.39 -5.33 7.59
N LEU A 142 -10.66 -4.98 7.76
CA LEU A 142 -11.47 -5.41 8.92
C LEU A 142 -11.66 -6.93 9.03
N HIS A 143 -11.23 -7.68 8.02
CA HIS A 143 -11.25 -9.14 7.99
C HIS A 143 -9.84 -9.75 7.98
N GLY A 144 -8.80 -8.96 8.27
CA GLY A 144 -7.43 -9.47 8.37
C GLY A 144 -6.79 -9.83 7.03
N VAL A 145 -7.36 -9.37 5.91
CA VAL A 145 -6.73 -9.50 4.59
C VAL A 145 -5.69 -8.40 4.45
N ASN A 146 -4.54 -8.74 3.88
CA ASN A 146 -3.43 -7.81 3.69
C ASN A 146 -3.83 -6.64 2.76
N ILE A 147 -3.40 -5.44 3.11
CA ILE A 147 -3.43 -4.24 2.27
C ILE A 147 -1.98 -3.87 1.96
N TYR A 148 -1.58 -3.89 0.70
CA TYR A 148 -0.20 -3.71 0.28
C TYR A 148 0.04 -2.36 -0.38
N GLY A 149 1.32 -2.01 -0.47
CA GLY A 149 1.80 -0.83 -1.19
C GLY A 149 1.31 -0.80 -2.63
N PRO A 150 1.25 0.39 -3.25
CA PRO A 150 0.68 0.54 -4.59
C PRO A 150 1.50 -0.16 -5.68
N MET A 151 2.78 -0.45 -5.42
CA MET A 151 3.73 -0.85 -6.45
C MET A 151 3.67 -2.35 -6.76
N GLU A 152 3.85 -2.68 -8.03
CA GLU A 152 3.97 -4.04 -8.53
C GLU A 152 5.44 -4.50 -8.55
N ALA A 153 5.67 -5.80 -8.36
CA ALA A 153 6.98 -6.43 -8.56
C ALA A 153 7.34 -6.59 -10.04
N GLY A 154 6.35 -6.54 -10.92
CA GLY A 154 6.49 -6.51 -12.37
C GLY A 154 6.19 -7.87 -13.01
N PHE A 155 5.89 -7.83 -14.31
CA PHE A 155 5.59 -9.02 -15.11
C PHE A 155 6.57 -9.18 -16.26
N VAL A 156 7.08 -10.40 -16.41
CA VAL A 156 7.94 -10.78 -17.53
C VAL A 156 7.14 -11.36 -18.69
N GLU A 157 7.70 -11.26 -19.90
CA GLU A 157 7.09 -11.76 -21.12
C GLU A 157 6.73 -13.24 -21.01
N GLY A 158 5.50 -13.58 -21.41
CA GLY A 158 4.96 -14.94 -21.40
C GLY A 158 4.35 -15.37 -20.06
N PHE A 159 4.35 -14.51 -19.03
CA PHE A 159 3.64 -14.79 -17.77
C PHE A 159 2.14 -14.48 -17.90
N VAL A 160 1.76 -13.18 -17.95
CA VAL A 160 0.37 -12.75 -18.14
C VAL A 160 0.01 -12.72 -19.64
N CYS A 161 0.92 -12.20 -20.46
CA CYS A 161 0.78 -12.13 -21.90
C CYS A 161 2.18 -11.98 -22.53
N ASN A 162 2.28 -11.74 -23.85
CA ASN A 162 3.57 -11.54 -24.52
C ASN A 162 4.08 -10.08 -24.41
N GLY A 163 3.86 -9.45 -23.26
CA GLY A 163 4.29 -8.10 -22.92
C GLY A 163 4.95 -8.07 -21.54
N THR A 164 5.44 -6.91 -21.13
CA THR A 164 6.12 -6.72 -19.85
C THR A 164 5.57 -5.52 -19.11
N CYS A 165 5.63 -5.58 -17.79
CA CYS A 165 5.46 -4.44 -16.91
C CYS A 165 6.66 -4.38 -15.97
N ASP A 166 7.30 -3.21 -15.89
CA ASP A 166 8.44 -3.00 -15.01
C ASP A 166 7.99 -2.93 -13.55
N GLY A 167 8.80 -3.53 -12.67
CA GLY A 167 8.56 -3.41 -11.24
C GLY A 167 8.72 -1.96 -10.78
N GLY A 168 7.92 -1.56 -9.79
CA GLY A 168 7.96 -0.18 -9.25
C GLY A 168 6.98 0.76 -9.94
N VAL A 169 6.17 0.24 -10.84
CA VAL A 169 4.95 0.87 -11.36
C VAL A 169 3.78 0.44 -10.47
N ASP A 170 2.81 1.32 -10.25
CA ASP A 170 1.60 0.95 -9.51
C ASP A 170 0.80 -0.13 -10.24
N VAL A 171 0.09 -0.98 -9.48
CA VAL A 171 -0.56 -2.16 -10.04
C VAL A 171 -1.57 -1.83 -11.16
N PRO A 172 -2.51 -0.87 -11.02
CA PRO A 172 -3.41 -0.54 -12.12
C PRO A 172 -2.70 0.00 -13.36
N ALA A 173 -1.63 0.79 -13.21
CA ALA A 173 -0.82 1.24 -14.35
C ALA A 173 -0.03 0.08 -15.01
N CYS A 174 0.40 -0.90 -14.22
CA CYS A 174 1.01 -2.14 -14.69
C CYS A 174 0.03 -2.95 -15.56
N ASP A 175 -1.19 -3.14 -15.07
CA ASP A 175 -2.29 -3.82 -15.77
C ASP A 175 -2.60 -3.11 -17.09
N ALA A 176 -2.80 -1.79 -17.06
CA ALA A 176 -3.09 -0.98 -18.24
C ALA A 176 -1.96 -1.01 -19.29
N THR A 177 -0.70 -1.13 -18.84
CA THR A 177 0.46 -1.27 -19.73
C THR A 177 0.47 -2.63 -20.43
N LEU A 178 0.13 -3.71 -19.72
CA LEU A 178 0.01 -5.04 -20.31
C LEU A 178 -1.15 -5.12 -21.31
N GLU A 179 -2.31 -4.54 -20.97
CA GLU A 179 -3.45 -4.42 -21.88
C GLU A 179 -3.08 -3.69 -23.18
N TYR A 180 -2.35 -2.58 -23.06
CA TYR A 180 -1.90 -1.82 -24.22
C TYR A 180 -0.91 -2.60 -25.10
N GLN A 181 0.10 -3.25 -24.49
CA GLN A 181 1.13 -3.98 -25.23
C GLN A 181 0.57 -5.24 -25.91
N CYS A 182 -0.32 -5.96 -25.24
CA CYS A 182 -0.81 -7.27 -25.67
C CYS A 182 -2.15 -7.18 -26.43
N GLY A 183 -2.90 -6.09 -26.27
CA GLY A 183 -4.34 -6.05 -26.52
C GLY A 183 -5.07 -6.76 -25.38
N ALA A 184 -6.06 -6.08 -24.78
CA ALA A 184 -6.81 -6.57 -23.62
C ALA A 184 -7.32 -8.02 -23.79
N GLU A 185 -7.76 -8.41 -24.98
CA GLU A 185 -8.25 -9.77 -25.24
C GLU A 185 -7.18 -10.89 -25.14
N ASN A 186 -5.91 -10.53 -25.05
CA ASN A 186 -4.76 -11.45 -24.96
C ASN A 186 -4.10 -11.44 -23.58
N VAL A 187 -4.67 -10.72 -22.61
CA VAL A 187 -4.20 -10.65 -21.21
C VAL A 187 -4.87 -11.75 -20.40
N ASP A 188 -4.07 -12.50 -19.62
CA ASP A 188 -4.60 -13.43 -18.63
C ASP A 188 -4.96 -12.69 -17.33
N TYR A 189 -6.17 -12.15 -17.29
CA TYR A 189 -6.71 -11.39 -16.15
C TYR A 189 -6.75 -12.18 -14.83
N ALA A 190 -6.59 -13.50 -14.87
CA ALA A 190 -6.58 -14.31 -13.66
C ALA A 190 -5.40 -13.99 -12.71
N TYR A 191 -4.35 -13.33 -13.22
CA TYR A 191 -3.18 -12.87 -12.45
C TYR A 191 -3.18 -11.36 -12.13
N LEU A 192 -4.12 -10.61 -12.70
CA LEU A 192 -4.24 -9.17 -12.48
C LEU A 192 -5.20 -8.88 -11.32
N LEU A 193 -5.50 -7.60 -11.09
CA LEU A 193 -6.48 -7.21 -10.07
C LEU A 193 -7.84 -7.85 -10.33
N ASP A 194 -8.41 -8.41 -9.29
CA ASP A 194 -9.78 -8.90 -9.30
C ASP A 194 -10.80 -7.75 -9.06
N PRO A 195 -12.12 -8.01 -9.16
CA PRO A 195 -13.15 -7.00 -8.92
C PRO A 195 -13.18 -6.43 -7.49
N CYS A 196 -12.47 -7.06 -6.56
CA CYS A 196 -12.26 -6.57 -5.20
C CYS A 196 -10.95 -5.76 -5.07
N ASN A 197 -10.25 -5.51 -6.19
CA ASN A 197 -8.95 -4.88 -6.33
C ASN A 197 -7.84 -5.55 -5.49
N GLY A 198 -7.87 -6.87 -5.40
CA GLY A 198 -6.77 -7.66 -4.87
C GLY A 198 -6.23 -8.67 -5.87
N HIS A 199 -5.01 -9.13 -5.62
CA HIS A 199 -4.38 -10.21 -6.38
C HIS A 199 -3.21 -10.85 -5.62
N ALA A 200 -2.42 -11.66 -6.33
CA ALA A 200 -1.17 -12.27 -5.90
C ALA A 200 -1.26 -13.26 -4.70
N LEU A 201 -0.09 -13.74 -4.26
CA LEU A 201 0.07 -14.82 -3.29
C LEU A 201 1.01 -14.34 -2.15
N PRO A 202 0.58 -14.32 -0.88
CA PRO A 202 -0.81 -14.50 -0.43
C PRO A 202 -1.72 -13.40 -0.99
N TYR A 203 -3.04 -13.63 -1.04
CA TYR A 203 -3.98 -12.64 -1.56
C TYR A 203 -3.93 -11.32 -0.76
N HIS A 204 -3.85 -10.18 -1.45
CA HIS A 204 -3.83 -8.85 -0.85
C HIS A 204 -4.41 -7.77 -1.77
N TYR A 205 -4.90 -6.69 -1.17
CA TYR A 205 -5.43 -5.52 -1.88
C TYR A 205 -4.31 -4.54 -2.25
N HIS A 206 -4.43 -3.91 -3.43
CA HIS A 206 -3.56 -2.82 -3.88
C HIS A 206 -4.28 -1.51 -4.18
N ALA A 207 -5.60 -1.56 -4.46
CA ALA A 207 -6.39 -0.37 -4.74
C ALA A 207 -7.60 -0.25 -3.83
N ASP A 208 -8.74 0.27 -4.32
CA ASP A 208 -9.93 0.41 -3.50
C ASP A 208 -10.46 -0.94 -3.02
N LEU A 209 -10.68 -1.12 -1.72
CA LEU A 209 -11.22 -2.35 -1.13
C LEU A 209 -12.74 -2.44 -1.38
N SER A 210 -13.15 -2.39 -2.64
CA SER A 210 -14.55 -2.25 -3.12
C SER A 210 -15.49 -3.32 -2.56
N CYS A 211 -14.94 -4.47 -2.17
CA CYS A 211 -15.69 -5.59 -1.59
C CYS A 211 -15.86 -5.52 -0.07
N GLU A 212 -15.18 -4.59 0.61
CA GLU A 212 -15.24 -4.42 2.07
C GLU A 212 -16.35 -3.46 2.52
N TYR A 213 -16.94 -2.70 1.59
CA TYR A 213 -17.96 -1.71 1.91
C TYR A 213 -18.91 -1.40 0.74
N ASP A 214 -19.99 -0.66 1.00
CA ASP A 214 -20.89 -0.17 -0.05
C ASP A 214 -20.41 1.19 -0.55
N GLN A 215 -19.82 1.21 -1.75
CA GLN A 215 -19.32 2.43 -2.39
C GLN A 215 -20.43 3.46 -2.69
N ASN A 216 -21.70 3.05 -2.71
CA ASN A 216 -22.85 3.92 -2.94
C ASN A 216 -23.45 4.47 -1.64
N ALA A 217 -22.89 4.11 -0.48
CA ALA A 217 -23.30 4.70 0.78
C ALA A 217 -23.03 6.21 0.76
N LEU A 218 -24.02 6.99 1.22
CA LEU A 218 -23.90 8.44 1.30
C LEU A 218 -23.16 8.86 2.58
N GLY A 219 -22.42 9.95 2.47
CA GLY A 219 -21.64 10.53 3.58
C GLY A 219 -20.23 9.98 3.63
N HIS A 220 -19.60 10.14 4.80
CA HIS A 220 -18.28 9.60 5.07
C HIS A 220 -18.31 8.07 4.95
N SER A 221 -17.34 7.51 4.22
CA SER A 221 -17.26 6.08 3.99
C SER A 221 -16.99 5.32 5.28
N ALA A 222 -17.39 4.05 5.29
CA ALA A 222 -17.09 3.17 6.40
C ALA A 222 -15.58 2.96 6.54
N LEU A 223 -15.14 2.69 7.78
CA LEU A 223 -13.84 2.12 8.05
C LEU A 223 -13.74 0.76 7.35
N ILE A 224 -12.65 0.52 6.63
CA ILE A 224 -12.41 -0.70 5.86
C ILE A 224 -11.10 -1.40 6.24
N GLY A 225 -10.19 -0.69 6.92
CA GLY A 225 -8.94 -1.28 7.40
C GLY A 225 -8.18 -0.40 8.38
N TYR A 226 -7.06 -0.94 8.85
CA TYR A 226 -6.14 -0.29 9.77
C TYR A 226 -4.76 -0.22 9.12
N ALA A 227 -4.22 0.99 9.00
CA ALA A 227 -2.85 1.21 8.57
C ALA A 227 -1.87 0.83 9.70
N LEU A 228 -0.63 0.49 9.36
CA LEU A 228 0.37 0.05 10.36
C LEU A 228 0.70 1.12 11.42
N ASP A 229 0.51 2.40 11.10
CA ASP A 229 0.63 3.53 12.04
C ASP A 229 -0.56 3.65 13.01
N GLY A 230 -1.53 2.74 12.93
CA GLY A 230 -2.71 2.67 13.77
C GLY A 230 -3.86 3.58 13.33
N ARG A 231 -3.75 4.27 12.19
CA ARG A 231 -4.85 5.09 11.67
C ARG A 231 -5.86 4.26 10.88
N GLY A 232 -7.09 4.76 10.81
CA GLY A 232 -8.13 4.15 10.00
C GLY A 232 -7.92 4.40 8.51
N ILE A 233 -8.23 3.38 7.70
CA ILE A 233 -8.40 3.45 6.25
C ILE A 233 -9.89 3.38 5.97
N TYR A 234 -10.43 4.38 5.30
CA TYR A 234 -11.84 4.52 4.97
C TYR A 234 -12.04 4.40 3.46
N GLY A 235 -13.25 4.06 3.03
CA GLY A 235 -13.59 3.99 1.61
C GLY A 235 -13.54 5.37 0.89
N LEU A 236 -13.85 5.38 -0.40
CA LEU A 236 -13.68 6.52 -1.32
C LEU A 236 -14.29 7.88 -0.90
N ASN A 237 -15.41 7.88 -0.18
CA ASN A 237 -16.25 9.07 0.03
C ASN A 237 -16.01 9.73 1.39
N GLU A 238 -16.02 11.06 1.42
CA GLU A 238 -15.90 11.94 2.60
C GLU A 238 -17.25 12.51 3.04
N ASP A 239 -18.11 12.90 2.08
CA ASP A 239 -19.38 13.56 2.38
C ASP A 239 -20.44 13.20 1.32
N ASN A 240 -21.61 13.81 1.42
CA ASN A 240 -22.67 13.75 0.43
C ASN A 240 -23.23 15.14 0.15
N VAL A 241 -23.33 15.50 -1.13
CA VAL A 241 -23.90 16.77 -1.59
C VAL A 241 -25.01 16.47 -2.58
N ASP A 242 -26.19 17.03 -2.32
CA ASP A 242 -27.38 16.89 -3.17
C ASP A 242 -27.82 15.44 -3.46
N GLY A 243 -27.46 14.50 -2.58
CA GLY A 243 -27.84 13.08 -2.69
C GLY A 243 -26.82 12.21 -3.41
N GLU A 244 -25.64 12.76 -3.72
CA GLU A 244 -24.51 12.04 -4.31
C GLU A 244 -23.33 12.04 -3.33
N ALA A 245 -22.65 10.90 -3.22
CA ALA A 245 -21.43 10.80 -2.44
C ALA A 245 -20.28 11.62 -3.08
N VAL A 246 -19.45 12.21 -2.24
CA VAL A 246 -18.37 13.12 -2.64
C VAL A 246 -17.06 12.59 -2.07
N GLN A 247 -16.06 12.46 -2.94
CA GLN A 247 -14.69 12.08 -2.55
C GLN A 247 -13.94 13.27 -1.95
N PRO A 248 -12.99 13.04 -1.04
CA PRO A 248 -12.16 14.12 -0.50
C PRO A 248 -11.33 14.78 -1.61
N THR A 249 -11.14 16.09 -1.51
CA THR A 249 -10.38 16.88 -2.50
C THR A 249 -9.08 17.47 -1.95
N ASP A 250 -8.78 17.18 -0.70
CA ASP A 250 -7.69 17.75 0.09
C ASP A 250 -6.80 16.66 0.72
N LEU A 251 -6.76 15.48 0.10
CA LEU A 251 -5.76 14.47 0.43
C LEU A 251 -4.36 15.01 0.08
N ASP A 252 -3.56 15.25 1.11
CA ASP A 252 -2.44 14.36 1.41
C ASP A 252 -1.61 13.71 0.28
N PHE A 253 -0.29 13.96 0.18
CA PHE A 253 0.59 13.13 -0.66
C PHE A 253 0.83 11.70 -0.12
N CYS A 254 0.40 11.40 1.10
CA CYS A 254 0.28 10.04 1.62
C CYS A 254 -1.09 9.42 1.35
N GLY A 255 -2.09 10.18 0.87
CA GLY A 255 -3.47 9.69 0.68
C GLY A 255 -4.39 9.87 1.89
N GLY A 256 -4.02 10.72 2.85
CA GLY A 256 -4.85 11.04 4.01
C GLY A 256 -5.11 12.53 4.19
N HIS A 257 -6.00 12.87 5.10
CA HIS A 257 -6.28 14.26 5.48
C HIS A 257 -6.80 14.35 6.92
N TYR A 258 -6.95 15.57 7.45
CA TYR A 258 -7.66 15.80 8.71
C TYR A 258 -9.14 16.09 8.40
N GLY A 259 -10.02 15.22 8.89
CA GLY A 259 -11.47 15.34 8.71
C GLY A 259 -12.22 14.68 9.86
N ALA A 260 -13.53 14.90 9.92
CA ALA A 260 -14.39 14.27 10.92
C ALA A 260 -14.96 12.96 10.35
N ILE A 261 -14.56 11.83 10.94
CA ILE A 261 -15.02 10.49 10.50
C ILE A 261 -16.51 10.20 10.82
N GLU A 262 -17.14 11.09 11.60
CA GLU A 262 -18.54 11.05 11.98
C GLU A 262 -19.07 12.49 12.05
N GLU A 263 -20.35 12.72 11.73
CA GLU A 263 -20.94 14.06 11.71
C GLU A 263 -20.80 14.77 13.07
N GLY A 264 -20.04 15.87 13.11
CA GLY A 264 -19.79 16.65 14.32
C GLY A 264 -18.77 16.06 15.30
N GLY A 265 -18.02 15.04 14.87
CA GLY A 265 -16.88 14.47 15.60
C GLY A 265 -15.63 15.37 15.57
N PRO A 266 -14.56 15.00 16.30
CA PRO A 266 -13.27 15.66 16.20
C PRO A 266 -12.64 15.43 14.82
N GLU A 267 -11.88 16.42 14.34
CA GLU A 267 -11.04 16.26 13.16
C GLU A 267 -9.80 15.45 13.52
N VAL A 268 -9.66 14.30 12.89
CA VAL A 268 -8.53 13.38 13.07
C VAL A 268 -7.93 13.05 11.72
N TYR A 269 -6.63 12.78 11.69
CA TYR A 269 -5.99 12.39 10.44
C TYR A 269 -6.21 10.90 10.15
N HIS A 270 -6.74 10.62 8.97
CA HIS A 270 -7.10 9.27 8.50
C HIS A 270 -6.90 9.18 6.97
N TYR A 271 -6.91 7.95 6.46
CA TYR A 271 -6.71 7.67 5.03
C TYR A 271 -8.02 7.36 4.34
N HIS A 272 -8.11 7.71 3.06
CA HIS A 272 -9.17 7.25 2.17
C HIS A 272 -8.57 6.38 1.08
N THR A 273 -9.30 5.35 0.65
CA THR A 273 -9.07 4.81 -0.69
C THR A 273 -9.37 5.87 -1.74
N GLN A 274 -8.77 5.75 -2.91
CA GLN A 274 -8.81 6.75 -3.98
C GLN A 274 -9.02 6.09 -5.33
N THR A 275 -9.59 6.84 -6.29
CA THR A 275 -9.74 6.38 -7.68
C THR A 275 -8.48 6.62 -8.52
N THR A 276 -7.51 7.33 -7.97
CA THR A 276 -6.19 7.59 -8.55
C THR A 276 -5.11 7.07 -7.60
N ALA A 277 -3.91 6.80 -8.14
CA ALA A 277 -2.76 6.39 -7.34
C ALA A 277 -2.48 7.42 -6.21
N PRO A 278 -2.09 6.97 -5.00
CA PRO A 278 -1.65 5.62 -4.64
C PRO A 278 -2.77 4.63 -4.30
N TYR A 279 -4.05 4.96 -4.58
CA TYR A 279 -5.26 4.16 -4.36
C TYR A 279 -5.62 3.81 -2.91
N VAL A 280 -4.64 3.58 -2.04
CA VAL A 280 -4.82 3.41 -0.59
C VAL A 280 -4.00 4.46 0.15
N LEU A 281 -2.69 4.28 0.24
CA LEU A 281 -1.79 5.27 0.82
C LEU A 281 -0.36 5.09 0.29
N GLY A 282 0.36 6.21 0.20
CA GLY A 282 1.74 6.26 -0.30
C GLY A 282 2.79 6.33 0.81
N CYS A 283 2.41 6.79 2.01
CA CYS A 283 3.25 6.89 3.20
C CYS A 283 2.38 6.92 4.46
N PHE A 284 3.00 6.85 5.64
CA PHE A 284 2.29 7.07 6.89
C PHE A 284 2.40 8.56 7.29
N GLY A 285 1.36 9.33 7.02
CA GLY A 285 1.34 10.79 7.13
C GLY A 285 1.05 11.36 8.54
N PRO A 286 0.84 12.69 8.63
CA PRO A 286 0.63 13.64 7.53
C PRO A 286 1.92 14.15 6.88
N VAL A 287 1.81 14.66 5.65
CA VAL A 287 2.83 15.44 4.94
C VAL A 287 2.23 16.71 4.32
N GLU A 288 2.99 17.80 4.26
CA GLU A 288 2.52 19.11 3.76
C GLU A 288 2.82 19.35 2.28
N SER A 289 3.75 18.59 1.68
CA SER A 289 4.10 18.72 0.26
C SER A 289 4.62 17.42 -0.36
N VAL A 290 4.68 17.40 -1.70
CA VAL A 290 5.25 16.26 -2.44
C VAL A 290 6.72 16.06 -2.09
N GLU A 291 7.45 17.14 -1.82
CA GLU A 291 8.86 17.06 -1.41
C GLU A 291 9.00 16.40 -0.05
N GLU A 292 8.15 16.72 0.93
CA GLU A 292 8.17 16.05 2.24
C GLU A 292 7.86 14.56 2.12
N CYS A 293 6.91 14.17 1.25
CA CYS A 293 6.69 12.77 0.93
C CYS A 293 7.94 12.12 0.31
N ARG A 294 8.53 12.74 -0.71
CA ARG A 294 9.70 12.21 -1.42
C ARG A 294 10.93 12.09 -0.52
N GLU A 295 11.07 12.96 0.48
CA GLU A 295 12.13 12.88 1.51
C GLU A 295 12.04 11.60 2.37
N LEU A 296 10.87 10.96 2.46
CA LEU A 296 10.71 9.65 3.09
C LEU A 296 11.34 8.52 2.26
N TYR A 297 11.53 8.73 0.96
CA TYR A 297 11.97 7.74 -0.02
C TYR A 297 13.21 8.18 -0.81
N PRO A 298 14.32 8.54 -0.14
CA PRO A 298 15.49 9.16 -0.79
C PRO A 298 16.22 8.23 -1.78
N ASP A 299 16.04 6.93 -1.64
CA ASP A 299 16.65 5.90 -2.48
C ASP A 299 15.68 5.38 -3.57
N ASN A 300 14.47 5.94 -3.66
CA ASN A 300 13.45 5.52 -4.62
C ASN A 300 12.94 6.70 -5.45
N CYS A 301 12.39 7.73 -4.82
CA CYS A 301 11.84 8.88 -5.52
C CYS A 301 12.93 9.69 -6.23
N GLY A 302 12.75 9.90 -7.52
CA GLY A 302 13.66 10.63 -8.38
C GLY A 302 14.91 9.87 -8.79
N THR A 303 14.92 8.55 -8.60
CA THR A 303 16.10 7.71 -8.87
C THR A 303 16.04 7.01 -10.21
N ASP A 304 14.87 6.56 -10.64
CA ASP A 304 14.67 5.84 -11.88
C ASP A 304 13.32 6.21 -12.51
N TYR A 305 13.30 6.27 -13.83
CA TYR A 305 12.18 6.78 -14.60
C TYR A 305 11.94 5.91 -15.82
N LEU A 306 10.66 5.80 -16.20
CA LEU A 306 10.27 5.18 -17.46
C LEU A 306 9.13 5.94 -18.13
N ILE A 307 8.90 5.62 -19.40
CA ILE A 307 7.70 6.05 -20.12
C ILE A 307 6.69 4.91 -20.05
N LEU A 308 5.58 5.14 -19.34
CA LEU A 308 4.43 4.25 -19.41
C LEU A 308 3.65 4.55 -20.67
N GLU A 309 3.32 3.50 -21.42
CA GLU A 309 2.42 3.57 -22.57
C GLU A 309 1.16 2.76 -22.25
N THR A 310 0.02 3.45 -22.24
CA THR A 310 -1.30 2.87 -22.03
C THR A 310 -2.25 3.36 -23.12
N GLU A 311 -3.48 2.85 -23.15
CA GLU A 311 -4.54 3.39 -24.02
C GLU A 311 -4.84 4.88 -23.73
N ALA A 312 -4.55 5.38 -22.52
CA ALA A 312 -4.71 6.79 -22.17
C ALA A 312 -3.61 7.69 -22.75
N GLY A 313 -2.50 7.11 -23.21
CA GLY A 313 -1.35 7.80 -23.78
C GLY A 313 -0.05 7.49 -23.04
N SER A 314 0.97 8.27 -23.36
CA SER A 314 2.30 8.14 -22.76
C SER A 314 2.50 9.13 -21.61
N THR A 315 2.98 8.64 -20.48
CA THR A 315 3.27 9.43 -19.26
C THR A 315 4.65 9.10 -18.73
N CYS A 316 5.36 10.10 -18.18
CA CYS A 316 6.60 9.85 -17.45
C CYS A 316 6.28 9.35 -16.05
N TYR A 317 6.93 8.27 -15.62
CA TYR A 317 6.68 7.64 -14.33
C TYR A 317 7.98 7.57 -13.53
N ASP A 318 7.92 7.92 -12.25
CA ASP A 318 9.02 7.81 -11.29
C ASP A 318 8.88 6.46 -10.57
N THR A 319 9.65 5.45 -10.99
CA THR A 319 9.46 4.09 -10.47
C THR A 319 9.82 4.01 -9.00
N ASP A 320 9.08 3.20 -8.24
CA ASP A 320 9.25 3.06 -6.79
C ASP A 320 8.98 4.35 -5.99
N CYS A 321 8.41 5.39 -6.60
CA CYS A 321 8.02 6.60 -5.89
C CYS A 321 6.51 6.62 -5.58
N PRO A 322 6.09 6.41 -4.31
CA PRO A 322 4.67 6.33 -3.95
C PRO A 322 4.04 7.70 -3.67
N CYS A 323 4.73 8.79 -4.01
CA CYS A 323 4.31 10.17 -3.78
C CYS A 323 3.60 10.72 -5.01
N PHE A 324 2.30 10.46 -5.12
CA PHE A 324 1.47 10.87 -6.25
C PHE A 324 0.81 12.23 -6.03
N PHE A 325 0.67 12.99 -7.11
CA PHE A 325 -0.21 14.13 -7.20
C PHE A 325 -1.69 13.68 -7.27
N ALA A 326 -2.61 14.60 -6.99
CA ALA A 326 -4.05 14.31 -7.00
C ALA A 326 -4.60 13.80 -8.35
N ASP A 327 -3.87 14.04 -9.46
CA ASP A 327 -4.23 13.53 -10.79
C ASP A 327 -3.71 12.10 -11.06
N GLY A 328 -3.06 11.47 -10.09
CA GLY A 328 -2.51 10.11 -10.17
C GLY A 328 -1.12 10.02 -10.82
N THR A 329 -0.48 11.14 -11.16
CA THR A 329 0.92 11.13 -11.63
C THR A 329 1.89 11.21 -10.45
N ASN A 330 3.13 10.71 -10.57
CA ASN A 330 4.17 10.84 -9.51
C ASN A 330 5.44 11.57 -9.97
N SER A 331 5.43 12.11 -11.19
CA SER A 331 6.57 12.76 -11.84
C SER A 331 6.22 14.19 -12.25
N ASP A 332 7.19 15.10 -12.11
CA ASP A 332 7.07 16.49 -12.59
C ASP A 332 7.31 16.62 -14.10
N TYR A 333 7.68 15.53 -14.77
CA TYR A 333 8.05 15.50 -16.18
C TYR A 333 6.89 15.05 -17.06
N THR A 334 6.85 15.56 -18.29
CA THR A 334 6.01 14.98 -19.35
C THR A 334 6.73 13.80 -20.00
N ALA A 335 6.02 13.02 -20.81
CA ALA A 335 6.65 11.99 -21.64
C ALA A 335 7.75 12.54 -22.57
N GLU A 336 7.69 13.82 -22.96
CA GLU A 336 8.71 14.45 -23.81
C GLU A 336 9.97 14.86 -23.04
N THR A 337 9.87 15.09 -21.74
CA THR A 337 10.95 15.59 -20.88
C THR A 337 11.41 14.55 -19.85
N CYS A 338 10.92 13.32 -19.94
CA CYS A 338 11.21 12.27 -18.97
C CYS A 338 12.70 11.92 -18.99
N PRO A 339 13.37 11.82 -17.83
CA PRO A 339 14.80 11.56 -17.74
C PRO A 339 15.13 10.06 -17.79
N VAL A 340 14.62 9.37 -18.82
CA VAL A 340 14.93 7.96 -19.13
C VAL A 340 16.30 7.76 -19.76
#